data_AF-A0A800AIV0-F1
#
_entry.id   AF-A0A800AIV0-F1
#
_cell.length_a   1.000
_cell.length_b   1.000
_cell.length_c   1.000
_cell.angle_alpha   90.00
_cell.angle_beta   90.00
_cell.angle_gamma   90.00
#
_symmetry.space_group_name_H-M   'P 1'
#
loop_
_entity.id
_entity.type
_entity.pdbx_description
1 polymer ?
#
loop_
_entity_poly.entity_id
_entity_poly.type
_entity_poly.pdbx_seq_one_letter_code
_entity_poly.pdbx_strand_id
1 'polypeptide(L)'
;MFVHHLHVAALITSCLAYSLTESSQPDSGHIPTGVTFHKDTIFRSDAYGDNWCITWAADDSQITSMDDGNWLGSEYSYHNHLYRIIGSPDEFRREDIPNYPQFPQGAGSWFGYGITSVDGVLYSVISKTPANRWSGPFRGIKLLKSTDNGHTWYRVNRHGNERKIGPWDDARNEVNADEMFFLEEFGLPHQEQEAYPFSYVDFVKCGKDNSAAKDDYLYIYSPEGSHAHKLLLARVHKDKLSIRNAWEYFVKYENHCPVWTSNIHERGYVHIFPEKSGDDNYFGWYSWLPSVVWNQGLGLYIMVNGGTYAGHEMTASDEDYYDSWMHTRTGSLGFWHSENPYGPWHEFYYTDYWTVDDPGNLTYQPKLSPKWISGDGKEMVLIWSDAMKDKNGRSHTINYRWNHMRITLLCNRD
;
A
#
# COMPACT_ATOMS: atom_id res chain seq x y z
N MET A 1 1.35 -26.08 -64.86
CA MET A 1 1.86 -24.87 -64.19
C MET A 1 1.00 -24.68 -62.95
N PHE A 2 1.61 -24.82 -61.77
CA PHE A 2 0.93 -24.94 -60.47
C PHE A 2 0.12 -23.70 -60.13
N VAL A 3 -1.14 -23.88 -59.71
CA VAL A 3 -1.93 -22.87 -59.01
C VAL A 3 -1.95 -23.28 -57.54
N HIS A 4 -1.30 -22.48 -56.69
CA HIS A 4 -1.34 -22.66 -55.24
C HIS A 4 -2.69 -22.18 -54.69
N HIS A 5 -3.41 -23.07 -54.01
CA HIS A 5 -4.51 -22.69 -53.12
C HIS A 5 -3.97 -22.42 -51.72
N LEU A 6 -4.15 -21.18 -51.25
CA LEU A 6 -4.02 -20.78 -49.85
C LEU A 6 -5.06 -21.55 -49.01
N HIS A 7 -4.62 -22.22 -47.96
CA HIS A 7 -5.48 -22.64 -46.84
C HIS A 7 -5.42 -21.56 -45.76
N VAL A 8 -6.54 -20.89 -45.52
CA VAL A 8 -6.77 -20.07 -44.31
C VAL A 8 -7.24 -21.02 -43.22
N ALA A 9 -6.43 -21.21 -42.18
CA ALA A 9 -6.85 -21.93 -40.97
C ALA A 9 -7.56 -20.93 -40.04
N ALA A 10 -8.87 -21.11 -39.85
CA ALA A 10 -9.63 -20.41 -38.83
C ALA A 10 -9.34 -21.04 -37.47
N LEU A 11 -8.73 -20.28 -36.56
CA LEU A 11 -8.66 -20.63 -35.14
C LEU A 11 -10.04 -20.38 -34.52
N ILE A 12 -10.75 -21.46 -34.21
CA ILE A 12 -11.96 -21.44 -33.39
C ILE A 12 -11.49 -21.45 -31.93
N THR A 13 -11.57 -20.30 -31.26
CA THR A 13 -11.39 -20.20 -29.81
C THR A 13 -12.61 -20.82 -29.14
N SER A 14 -12.44 -21.98 -28.51
CA SER A 14 -13.49 -22.60 -27.71
C SER A 14 -13.64 -21.85 -26.39
N CYS A 15 -14.69 -21.05 -26.25
CA CYS A 15 -15.12 -20.56 -24.94
C CYS A 15 -15.68 -21.75 -24.14
N LEU A 16 -14.93 -22.22 -23.15
CA LEU A 16 -15.45 -23.10 -22.11
C LEU A 16 -16.44 -22.29 -21.26
N ALA A 17 -17.73 -22.58 -21.44
CA ALA A 17 -18.78 -22.08 -20.58
C ALA A 17 -18.60 -22.68 -19.19
N TYR A 18 -18.06 -21.90 -18.25
CA TYR A 18 -18.18 -22.22 -16.84
C TYR A 18 -19.66 -22.14 -16.46
N SER A 19 -20.17 -23.24 -15.90
CA SER A 19 -21.47 -23.28 -15.24
C SER A 19 -21.45 -22.25 -14.11
N LEU A 20 -22.19 -21.15 -14.29
CA LEU A 20 -22.52 -20.22 -13.22
C LEU A 20 -23.34 -21.00 -12.18
N THR A 21 -22.68 -21.51 -11.15
CA THR A 21 -23.35 -21.71 -9.87
C THR A 21 -23.85 -20.35 -9.45
N GLU A 22 -25.18 -20.19 -9.32
CA GLU A 22 -25.80 -18.99 -8.77
C GLU A 22 -25.01 -18.54 -7.54
N SER A 23 -24.28 -17.43 -7.67
CA SER A 23 -23.67 -16.78 -6.53
C SER A 23 -24.84 -16.34 -5.67
N SER A 24 -24.99 -16.96 -4.50
CA SER A 24 -25.84 -16.42 -3.44
C SER A 24 -25.46 -14.96 -3.27
N GLN A 25 -26.39 -14.06 -3.59
CA GLN A 25 -26.25 -12.65 -3.25
C GLN A 25 -25.83 -12.59 -1.78
N PRO A 26 -24.75 -11.86 -1.42
CA PRO A 26 -24.37 -11.76 -0.03
C PRO A 26 -25.57 -11.25 0.76
N ASP A 27 -25.84 -11.92 1.89
CA ASP A 27 -26.96 -11.56 2.76
C ASP A 27 -26.84 -10.07 3.08
N SER A 28 -27.85 -9.28 2.71
CA SER A 28 -27.78 -7.82 2.60
C SER A 28 -27.61 -7.09 3.95
N GLY A 29 -27.35 -7.83 5.03
CA GLY A 29 -27.17 -7.34 6.40
C GLY A 29 -25.73 -6.98 6.79
N HIS A 30 -24.74 -7.21 5.92
CA HIS A 30 -23.30 -7.03 6.25
C HIS A 30 -22.59 -5.91 5.46
N ILE A 31 -23.33 -5.05 4.76
CA ILE A 31 -22.76 -3.93 4.01
C ILE A 31 -22.48 -2.74 4.95
N PRO A 32 -21.22 -2.27 5.07
CA PRO A 32 -20.88 -1.09 5.85
C PRO A 32 -21.50 0.20 5.28
N THR A 33 -21.98 1.06 6.17
CA THR A 33 -22.56 2.38 5.86
C THR A 33 -21.95 3.52 6.65
N GLY A 34 -21.02 3.22 7.56
CA GLY A 34 -20.32 4.21 8.35
C GLY A 34 -19.24 3.59 9.22
N VAL A 35 -18.55 4.44 9.97
CA VAL A 35 -17.49 4.03 10.89
C VAL A 35 -17.58 4.83 12.19
N THR A 36 -17.45 4.13 13.32
CA THR A 36 -17.26 4.73 14.64
C THR A 36 -15.79 4.60 15.03
N PHE A 37 -15.20 5.71 15.49
CA PHE A 37 -13.82 5.77 15.97
C PHE A 37 -13.80 5.76 17.51
N HIS A 38 -13.19 4.74 18.12
CA HIS A 38 -13.15 4.59 19.58
C HIS A 38 -11.93 5.28 20.17
N LYS A 39 -12.01 6.60 20.33
CA LYS A 39 -10.88 7.45 20.78
C LYS A 39 -10.39 7.12 22.20
N ASP A 40 -11.23 6.51 23.01
CA ASP A 40 -10.88 5.95 24.33
C ASP A 40 -9.93 4.76 24.25
N THR A 41 -9.76 4.16 23.07
CA THR A 41 -8.87 3.03 22.80
C THR A 41 -7.56 3.44 22.09
N ILE A 42 -7.26 4.73 22.03
CA ILE A 42 -6.03 5.22 21.39
C ILE A 42 -4.80 4.68 22.13
N PHE A 43 -3.96 3.99 21.37
CA PHE A 43 -2.62 3.61 21.79
C PHE A 43 -1.59 4.42 21.01
N ARG A 44 -0.52 4.81 21.71
CA ARG A 44 0.63 5.51 21.15
C ARG A 44 1.91 4.86 21.63
N SER A 45 2.80 4.47 20.71
CA SER A 45 4.10 3.97 21.12
C SER A 45 4.96 5.06 21.78
N ASP A 46 5.94 4.62 22.56
CA ASP A 46 6.96 5.45 23.19
C ASP A 46 8.06 5.93 22.22
N ALA A 47 8.24 5.21 21.11
CA ALA A 47 9.24 5.49 20.09
C ALA A 47 8.64 6.07 18.81
N TYR A 48 9.47 6.77 18.04
CA TYR A 48 9.08 7.53 16.85
C TYR A 48 9.25 6.77 15.53
N GLY A 49 8.51 7.19 14.51
CA GLY A 49 8.49 6.65 13.15
C GLY A 49 7.13 6.81 12.48
N ASP A 50 7.02 6.47 11.20
CA ASP A 50 5.80 6.56 10.41
C ASP A 50 5.66 5.45 9.33
N ASN A 51 4.62 5.58 8.49
CA ASN A 51 4.36 4.76 7.28
C ASN A 51 4.33 3.25 7.53
N TRP A 52 3.37 2.82 8.36
CA TRP A 52 3.29 1.48 8.94
C TRP A 52 2.64 0.42 8.03
N CYS A 53 3.17 0.16 6.83
CA CYS A 53 2.64 -0.93 5.99
C CYS A 53 2.79 -2.27 6.71
N ILE A 54 1.74 -3.10 6.76
CA ILE A 54 1.67 -4.25 7.67
C ILE A 54 1.13 -5.52 6.99
N THR A 55 1.63 -6.69 7.39
CA THR A 55 1.12 -8.00 6.97
C THR A 55 0.95 -8.97 8.15
N TRP A 56 0.17 -10.04 7.97
CA TRP A 56 0.04 -11.15 8.92
C TRP A 56 0.85 -12.34 8.41
N ALA A 57 1.94 -12.67 9.10
CA ALA A 57 2.90 -13.69 8.70
C ALA A 57 2.49 -15.12 9.10
N ALA A 58 3.15 -16.10 8.48
CA ALA A 58 2.92 -17.54 8.69
C ALA A 58 3.09 -17.99 10.15
N ASP A 59 4.00 -17.35 10.90
CA ASP A 59 4.27 -17.64 12.31
C ASP A 59 3.23 -17.05 13.28
N ASP A 60 2.12 -16.53 12.74
CA ASP A 60 1.07 -15.81 13.46
C ASP A 60 1.44 -14.39 13.92
N SER A 61 2.67 -13.94 13.73
CA SER A 61 3.03 -12.56 14.02
C SER A 61 2.50 -11.60 12.94
N GLN A 62 2.44 -10.31 13.25
CA GLN A 62 2.38 -9.30 12.20
C GLN A 62 3.78 -8.76 11.94
N ILE A 63 4.06 -8.33 10.72
CA ILE A 63 5.29 -7.63 10.38
C ILE A 63 4.92 -6.29 9.76
N THR A 64 5.50 -5.22 10.27
CA THR A 64 5.29 -3.85 9.80
C THR A 64 6.60 -3.25 9.29
N SER A 65 6.53 -2.47 8.22
CA SER A 65 7.54 -1.46 7.95
C SER A 65 7.39 -0.28 8.90
N MET A 66 8.47 0.47 9.03
CA MET A 66 8.58 1.71 9.76
C MET A 66 9.53 2.61 9.00
N ASP A 67 9.08 3.80 8.69
CA ASP A 67 9.89 4.83 8.06
C ASP A 67 10.30 5.93 9.05
N ASP A 68 11.40 6.59 8.72
CA ASP A 68 11.94 7.79 9.40
C ASP A 68 11.93 7.73 10.94
N GLY A 69 12.29 6.57 11.50
CA GLY A 69 12.14 6.31 12.92
C GLY A 69 13.19 5.42 13.55
N ASN A 70 12.93 5.06 14.81
CA ASN A 70 13.74 4.12 15.59
C ASN A 70 12.87 3.46 16.66
N TRP A 71 12.12 2.42 16.28
CA TRP A 71 11.01 1.92 17.10
C TRP A 71 11.45 1.13 18.34
N LEU A 72 12.66 0.57 18.33
CA LEU A 72 13.24 -0.23 19.42
C LEU A 72 14.41 0.46 20.13
N GLY A 73 14.71 1.72 19.82
CA GLY A 73 15.84 2.44 20.43
C GLY A 73 17.20 1.85 20.06
N SER A 74 17.38 1.44 18.80
CA SER A 74 18.65 0.94 18.27
C SER A 74 19.71 2.05 18.15
N GLU A 75 20.96 1.68 17.83
CA GLU A 75 22.06 2.63 17.58
C GLU A 75 21.76 3.60 16.42
N TYR A 76 20.98 3.16 15.43
CA TYR A 76 20.66 3.95 14.24
C TYR A 76 19.19 4.37 14.21
N SER A 77 18.95 5.51 13.57
CA SER A 77 17.65 5.89 13.02
C SER A 77 17.57 5.43 11.58
N TYR A 78 16.41 4.98 11.13
CA TYR A 78 16.22 4.41 9.80
C TYR A 78 15.30 5.28 8.95
N HIS A 79 15.57 5.33 7.64
CA HIS A 79 14.57 5.72 6.65
C HIS A 79 13.54 4.61 6.44
N ASN A 80 13.94 3.34 6.56
CA ASN A 80 13.07 2.18 6.54
C ASN A 80 13.67 1.04 7.36
N HIS A 81 12.85 0.39 8.19
CA HIS A 81 13.17 -0.87 8.86
C HIS A 81 11.93 -1.72 9.09
N LEU A 82 12.10 -3.03 9.26
CA LEU A 82 10.99 -3.93 9.57
C LEU A 82 10.99 -4.35 11.04
N TYR A 83 9.79 -4.47 11.60
CA TYR A 83 9.59 -4.97 12.96
C TYR A 83 8.47 -6.00 13.01
N ARG A 84 8.63 -6.96 13.91
CA ARG A 84 7.62 -7.96 14.23
C ARG A 84 6.76 -7.49 15.40
N ILE A 85 5.45 -7.71 15.30
CA ILE A 85 4.44 -7.41 16.33
C ILE A 85 3.78 -8.73 16.75
N ILE A 86 3.79 -9.00 18.04
CA ILE A 86 3.25 -10.22 18.63
C ILE A 86 2.30 -9.85 19.75
N GLY A 87 1.02 -10.21 19.61
CA GLY A 87 0.00 -9.97 20.63
C GLY A 87 -1.30 -9.40 20.07
N SER A 88 -2.12 -8.88 20.99
CA SER A 88 -3.37 -8.18 20.72
C SER A 88 -3.10 -6.67 20.53
N PRO A 89 -4.06 -5.88 20.04
CA PRO A 89 -3.86 -4.43 19.96
C PRO A 89 -3.62 -3.78 21.34
N ASP A 90 -4.23 -4.29 22.42
CA ASP A 90 -4.09 -3.71 23.76
C ASP A 90 -2.80 -4.16 24.47
N GLU A 91 -2.26 -5.32 24.09
CA GLU A 91 -1.08 -5.92 24.69
C GLU A 91 -0.26 -6.64 23.62
N PHE A 92 0.67 -5.91 23.00
CA PHE A 92 1.65 -6.46 22.07
C PHE A 92 3.07 -6.12 22.47
N ARG A 93 3.99 -7.00 22.06
CA ARG A 93 5.43 -6.76 22.08
C ARG A 93 5.94 -6.60 20.66
N ARG A 94 7.04 -5.86 20.55
CA ARG A 94 7.74 -5.57 19.29
C ARG A 94 9.09 -6.28 19.31
N GLU A 95 9.47 -6.87 18.19
CA GLU A 95 10.80 -7.46 17.99
C GLU A 95 11.42 -6.95 16.69
N ASP A 96 12.74 -6.96 16.65
CA ASP A 96 13.50 -6.70 15.44
C ASP A 96 13.31 -7.83 14.40
N ILE A 97 13.44 -7.50 13.12
CA ILE A 97 13.59 -8.49 12.05
C ILE A 97 15.08 -8.67 11.76
N PRO A 98 15.68 -9.82 12.17
CA PRO A 98 17.12 -9.99 12.08
C PRO A 98 17.58 -9.99 10.62
N ASN A 99 18.78 -9.47 10.40
CA ASN A 99 19.46 -9.46 9.11
C ASN A 99 18.73 -8.72 7.96
N TYR A 100 17.66 -7.97 8.23
CA TYR A 100 17.04 -7.10 7.24
C TYR A 100 18.07 -6.08 6.72
N PRO A 101 18.11 -5.79 5.39
CA PRO A 101 18.97 -4.72 4.87
C PRO A 101 18.71 -3.40 5.59
N GLN A 102 19.77 -2.78 6.10
CA GLN A 102 19.67 -1.63 6.98
C GLN A 102 19.62 -0.36 6.13
N PHE A 103 18.61 0.49 6.32
CA PHE A 103 18.49 1.76 5.60
C PHE A 103 18.54 2.93 6.60
N PRO A 104 19.71 3.29 7.13
CA PRO A 104 19.83 4.37 8.11
C PRO A 104 19.50 5.73 7.49
N GLN A 105 19.05 6.67 8.32
CA GLN A 105 18.85 8.05 7.91
C GLN A 105 20.15 8.68 7.39
N GLY A 106 20.03 9.57 6.40
CA GLY A 106 21.16 10.30 5.82
C GLY A 106 21.95 9.54 4.75
N ALA A 107 21.59 8.29 4.46
CA ALA A 107 22.21 7.51 3.38
C ALA A 107 21.16 6.75 2.55
N GLY A 108 21.27 6.84 1.23
CA GLY A 108 20.50 6.02 0.28
C GLY A 108 19.03 6.41 0.11
N SER A 109 18.35 6.91 1.14
CA SER A 109 16.95 7.37 1.15
C SER A 109 15.99 6.36 0.49
N TRP A 110 15.55 5.40 1.31
CA TRP A 110 14.72 4.26 0.96
C TRP A 110 13.57 4.12 1.95
N PHE A 111 12.34 4.01 1.44
CA PHE A 111 11.11 4.04 2.25
C PHE A 111 10.26 2.78 2.05
N GLY A 112 9.73 2.24 3.15
CA GLY A 112 9.07 0.94 3.24
C GLY A 112 7.58 0.99 2.89
N TYR A 113 7.28 0.98 1.59
CA TYR A 113 5.91 0.87 1.09
C TYR A 113 5.69 -0.52 0.50
N GLY A 114 4.97 -1.35 1.25
CA GLY A 114 4.50 -2.66 0.80
C GLY A 114 5.21 -3.81 1.50
N ILE A 115 4.43 -4.69 2.12
CA ILE A 115 4.91 -5.93 2.70
C ILE A 115 3.83 -7.01 2.59
N THR A 116 4.19 -8.25 2.28
CA THR A 116 3.24 -9.37 2.27
C THR A 116 3.90 -10.68 2.70
N SER A 117 3.09 -11.59 3.21
CA SER A 117 3.44 -12.97 3.51
C SER A 117 2.53 -13.87 2.67
N VAL A 118 3.10 -14.78 1.89
CA VAL A 118 2.37 -15.74 1.07
C VAL A 118 3.12 -17.06 1.03
N ASP A 119 2.41 -18.15 1.34
CA ASP A 119 2.95 -19.52 1.32
C ASP A 119 4.31 -19.65 2.06
N GLY A 120 4.43 -18.99 3.22
CA GLY A 120 5.64 -18.96 4.05
C GLY A 120 6.75 -18.02 3.58
N VAL A 121 6.55 -17.26 2.50
CA VAL A 121 7.53 -16.33 1.94
C VAL A 121 7.15 -14.89 2.27
N LEU A 122 8.08 -14.15 2.85
CA LEU A 122 7.95 -12.72 3.08
C LEU A 122 8.50 -11.93 1.90
N TYR A 123 7.75 -10.92 1.48
CA TYR A 123 8.17 -9.93 0.50
C TYR A 123 8.06 -8.53 1.11
N SER A 124 9.11 -7.73 0.98
CA SER A 124 9.15 -6.32 1.37
C SER A 124 9.51 -5.48 0.17
N VAL A 125 8.80 -4.38 -0.02
CA VAL A 125 9.03 -3.42 -1.10
C VAL A 125 9.55 -2.13 -0.50
N ILE A 126 10.65 -1.63 -1.05
CA ILE A 126 11.25 -0.36 -0.65
C ILE A 126 11.34 0.57 -1.85
N SER A 127 10.98 1.82 -1.64
CA SER A 127 10.84 2.85 -2.67
C SER A 127 12.02 3.81 -2.63
N LYS A 128 12.54 4.17 -3.79
CA LYS A 128 13.71 5.05 -3.93
C LYS A 128 13.28 6.47 -4.27
N THR A 129 13.73 7.43 -3.48
CA THR A 129 13.57 8.87 -3.73
C THR A 129 14.61 9.39 -4.74
N PRO A 130 14.43 10.58 -5.33
CA PRO A 130 15.42 11.14 -6.23
C PRO A 130 16.68 11.64 -5.53
N ALA A 131 16.56 12.18 -4.32
CA ALA A 131 17.67 12.69 -3.52
C ALA A 131 18.01 11.78 -2.33
N ASN A 132 18.97 12.18 -1.48
CA ASN A 132 19.22 11.53 -0.19
C ASN A 132 18.32 12.11 0.92
N ARG A 133 17.06 12.39 0.58
CA ARG A 133 16.02 12.92 1.46
C ARG A 133 14.65 12.48 0.97
N TRP A 134 13.66 12.53 1.84
CA TRP A 134 12.28 12.38 1.44
C TRP A 134 11.90 13.49 0.45
N SER A 135 11.58 13.10 -0.78
CA SER A 135 11.22 13.98 -1.90
C SER A 135 10.58 13.15 -3.01
N GLY A 136 9.67 13.76 -3.75
CA GLY A 136 9.09 13.17 -4.95
C GLY A 136 9.76 13.68 -6.23
N PRO A 137 9.35 13.16 -7.39
CA PRO A 137 8.65 11.89 -7.53
C PRO A 137 9.59 10.70 -7.21
N PHE A 138 9.04 9.63 -6.61
CA PHE A 138 9.83 8.41 -6.41
C PHE A 138 10.24 7.78 -7.73
N ARG A 139 11.47 7.27 -7.77
CA ARG A 139 12.12 6.74 -8.97
C ARG A 139 11.73 5.30 -9.27
N GLY A 140 11.33 4.52 -8.26
CA GLY A 140 11.03 3.11 -8.43
C GLY A 140 11.21 2.30 -7.15
N ILE A 141 11.16 0.97 -7.26
CA ILE A 141 11.17 0.05 -6.13
C ILE A 141 12.22 -1.06 -6.24
N LYS A 142 12.74 -1.49 -5.08
CA LYS A 142 13.48 -2.74 -4.91
C LYS A 142 12.56 -3.73 -4.19
N LEU A 143 12.52 -4.96 -4.70
CA LEU A 143 11.79 -6.08 -4.08
C LEU A 143 12.77 -6.90 -3.25
N LEU A 144 12.46 -7.08 -1.97
CA LEU A 144 13.19 -7.92 -1.03
C LEU A 144 12.36 -9.15 -0.70
N LYS A 145 13.02 -10.30 -0.57
CA LYS A 145 12.40 -11.61 -0.33
C LYS A 145 13.10 -12.34 0.81
N SER A 146 12.33 -12.99 1.66
CA SER A 146 12.81 -13.93 2.67
C SER A 146 11.94 -15.19 2.66
N THR A 147 12.58 -16.36 2.63
CA THR A 147 11.91 -17.67 2.59
C THR A 147 11.98 -18.41 3.94
N ASP A 148 12.55 -17.76 4.95
CA ASP A 148 12.80 -18.31 6.28
C ASP A 148 12.23 -17.39 7.36
N ASN A 149 11.07 -16.78 7.08
CA ASN A 149 10.35 -15.91 8.02
C ASN A 149 11.20 -14.72 8.52
N GLY A 150 12.01 -14.14 7.62
CA GLY A 150 12.73 -12.89 7.86
C GLY A 150 14.14 -13.08 8.44
N HIS A 151 14.72 -14.28 8.40
CA HIS A 151 16.09 -14.51 8.90
C HIS A 151 17.17 -14.22 7.85
N THR A 152 16.89 -14.50 6.57
CA THR A 152 17.76 -14.18 5.44
C THR A 152 17.00 -13.45 4.35
N TRP A 153 17.69 -12.52 3.69
CA TRP A 153 17.11 -11.60 2.72
C TRP A 153 17.83 -11.64 1.37
N TYR A 154 17.02 -11.54 0.32
CA TYR A 154 17.46 -11.51 -1.06
C TYR A 154 16.82 -10.31 -1.74
N ARG A 155 17.59 -9.55 -2.51
CA ARG A 155 17.01 -8.66 -3.51
C ARG A 155 16.58 -9.49 -4.71
N VAL A 156 15.39 -9.20 -5.21
CA VAL A 156 14.83 -9.75 -6.45
C VAL A 156 14.79 -8.64 -7.50
N ASN A 157 15.36 -8.90 -8.67
CA ASN A 157 15.32 -7.94 -9.77
C ASN A 157 14.14 -8.20 -10.72
N ARG A 158 13.99 -7.34 -11.73
CA ARG A 158 12.91 -7.46 -12.73
C ARG A 158 12.81 -8.81 -13.45
N HIS A 159 13.90 -9.55 -13.55
CA HIS A 159 13.96 -10.85 -14.20
C HIS A 159 13.72 -12.02 -13.23
N GLY A 160 13.56 -11.74 -11.94
CA GLY A 160 13.43 -12.75 -10.89
C GLY A 160 14.76 -13.29 -10.39
N ASN A 161 15.89 -12.68 -10.76
CA ASN A 161 17.18 -13.07 -10.22
C ASN A 161 17.31 -12.62 -8.77
N GLU A 162 17.73 -13.54 -7.91
CA GLU A 162 17.93 -13.31 -6.49
C GLU A 162 19.41 -13.08 -6.17
N ARG A 163 19.71 -12.00 -5.43
CA ARG A 163 21.02 -11.74 -4.84
C ARG A 163 20.83 -11.70 -3.33
N LYS A 164 21.52 -12.57 -2.59
CA LYS A 164 21.55 -12.50 -1.12
C LYS A 164 22.13 -11.15 -0.72
N ILE A 165 21.45 -10.43 0.18
CA ILE A 165 21.90 -9.13 0.68
C ILE A 165 21.97 -9.20 2.20
N GLY A 166 23.12 -8.80 2.75
CA GLY A 166 23.29 -8.63 4.19
C GLY A 166 22.86 -7.24 4.69
N PRO A 167 22.73 -7.05 6.01
CA PRO A 167 22.35 -5.77 6.64
C PRO A 167 23.09 -4.55 6.08
N TRP A 168 24.40 -4.65 5.94
CA TRP A 168 25.28 -3.55 5.56
C TRP A 168 25.95 -3.73 4.21
N ASP A 169 25.44 -4.66 3.39
CA ASP A 169 25.95 -4.87 2.03
C ASP A 169 25.66 -3.64 1.17
N ASP A 170 26.67 -3.12 0.46
CA ASP A 170 26.55 -1.95 -0.42
C ASP A 170 25.47 -2.14 -1.50
N ALA A 171 25.22 -3.40 -1.91
CA ALA A 171 24.18 -3.79 -2.85
C ALA A 171 22.78 -3.29 -2.51
N ARG A 172 22.50 -3.05 -1.21
CA ARG A 172 21.23 -2.50 -0.76
C ARG A 172 20.94 -1.11 -1.34
N ASN A 173 21.99 -0.33 -1.65
CA ASN A 173 21.90 1.02 -2.19
C ASN A 173 22.14 1.10 -3.71
N GLU A 174 22.45 -0.01 -4.39
CA GLU A 174 22.62 0.01 -5.83
C GLU A 174 21.27 0.31 -6.52
N VAL A 175 21.26 1.35 -7.37
CA VAL A 175 20.11 1.81 -8.16
C VAL A 175 20.47 1.77 -9.65
N ASN A 176 20.09 0.69 -10.32
CA ASN A 176 20.22 0.52 -11.76
C ASN A 176 19.21 -0.54 -12.24
N ALA A 177 19.07 -0.71 -13.57
CA ALA A 177 18.09 -1.60 -14.17
C ALA A 177 18.31 -3.10 -13.82
N ASP A 178 19.54 -3.49 -13.50
CA ASP A 178 19.86 -4.87 -13.10
C ASP A 178 19.51 -5.15 -11.63
N GLU A 179 19.43 -4.10 -10.81
CA GLU A 179 19.24 -4.15 -9.35
C GLU A 179 17.81 -3.84 -8.90
N MET A 180 17.05 -3.07 -9.68
CA MET A 180 15.71 -2.63 -9.33
C MET A 180 14.62 -3.55 -9.89
N PHE A 181 13.46 -3.56 -9.24
CA PHE A 181 12.27 -4.21 -9.77
C PHE A 181 11.55 -3.27 -10.76
N PHE A 182 11.26 -2.04 -10.33
CA PHE A 182 10.89 -0.92 -11.22
C PHE A 182 11.88 0.23 -11.03
N LEU A 183 12.23 0.93 -12.11
CA LEU A 183 13.09 2.11 -12.08
C LEU A 183 12.83 3.00 -13.30
N GLU A 184 12.26 4.18 -13.08
CA GLU A 184 12.17 5.29 -14.05
C GLU A 184 11.61 4.88 -15.42
N GLU A 185 10.50 4.16 -15.42
CA GLU A 185 9.86 3.66 -16.63
C GLU A 185 8.37 3.98 -16.63
N PHE A 186 7.81 4.13 -17.84
CA PHE A 186 6.37 4.29 -18.08
C PHE A 186 5.77 5.55 -17.43
N GLY A 187 6.62 6.54 -17.18
CA GLY A 187 6.26 7.77 -16.50
C GLY A 187 5.27 8.61 -17.29
N LEU A 188 4.58 9.47 -16.54
CA LEU A 188 3.70 10.49 -17.07
C LEU A 188 4.09 11.83 -16.44
N PRO A 189 3.98 12.95 -17.16
CA PRO A 189 4.15 14.27 -16.57
C PRO A 189 2.95 14.59 -15.65
N HIS A 190 3.22 15.28 -14.54
CA HIS A 190 2.18 16.02 -13.80
C HIS A 190 1.95 17.39 -14.45
N GLN A 191 2.90 18.31 -14.33
CA GLN A 191 2.99 19.52 -15.17
C GLN A 191 4.21 19.46 -16.07
N GLU A 192 5.41 19.51 -15.49
CA GLU A 192 6.69 19.41 -16.18
C GLU A 192 7.50 18.19 -15.69
N GLN A 193 7.45 17.91 -14.39
CA GLN A 193 8.13 16.77 -13.78
C GLN A 193 7.43 15.44 -14.13
N GLU A 194 8.23 14.45 -14.54
CA GLU A 194 7.77 13.09 -14.82
C GLU A 194 7.76 12.24 -13.56
N ALA A 195 6.65 11.55 -13.30
CA ALA A 195 6.51 10.61 -12.21
C ALA A 195 6.17 9.21 -12.70
N TYR A 196 6.64 8.20 -11.96
CA TYR A 196 6.63 6.81 -12.41
C TYR A 196 5.57 5.98 -11.68
N PRO A 197 4.78 5.17 -12.40
CA PRO A 197 3.78 4.28 -11.80
C PRO A 197 4.45 3.15 -11.01
N PHE A 198 3.77 2.63 -9.98
CA PHE A 198 4.27 1.54 -9.14
C PHE A 198 5.63 1.82 -8.50
N SER A 199 5.94 3.10 -8.26
CA SER A 199 7.16 3.56 -7.57
C SER A 199 7.05 3.50 -6.04
N TYR A 200 5.85 3.24 -5.51
CA TYR A 200 5.54 2.88 -4.13
C TYR A 200 4.18 2.17 -4.14
N VAL A 201 4.07 1.05 -3.43
CA VAL A 201 2.92 0.14 -3.56
C VAL A 201 2.52 -0.44 -2.21
N ASP A 202 1.31 -0.96 -2.09
CA ASP A 202 0.93 -1.83 -0.98
C ASP A 202 0.13 -3.02 -1.51
N PHE A 203 0.27 -4.17 -0.83
CA PHE A 203 -0.42 -5.40 -1.21
C PHE A 203 -1.82 -5.44 -0.58
N VAL A 204 -2.77 -6.03 -1.29
CA VAL A 204 -4.02 -6.50 -0.65
C VAL A 204 -3.69 -7.62 0.33
N LYS A 205 -4.22 -7.56 1.56
CA LYS A 205 -3.97 -8.58 2.60
C LYS A 205 -5.14 -9.53 2.71
N CYS A 206 -4.92 -10.82 2.53
CA CYS A 206 -5.96 -11.84 2.63
C CYS A 206 -5.72 -12.78 3.84
N GLY A 207 -5.82 -12.24 5.05
CA GLY A 207 -5.63 -13.01 6.29
C GLY A 207 -4.19 -13.45 6.53
N LYS A 208 -4.01 -14.47 7.37
CA LYS A 208 -2.71 -15.01 7.76
C LYS A 208 -2.00 -15.62 6.55
N ASP A 209 -0.81 -15.14 6.24
CA ASP A 209 0.03 -15.67 5.16
C ASP A 209 -0.71 -15.80 3.82
N ASN A 210 -1.60 -14.84 3.55
CA ASN A 210 -2.49 -14.82 2.39
C ASN A 210 -3.44 -16.03 2.26
N SER A 211 -3.64 -16.81 3.33
CA SER A 211 -4.44 -18.05 3.32
C SER A 211 -5.94 -17.86 3.08
N ALA A 212 -6.47 -16.64 3.23
CA ALA A 212 -7.87 -16.32 2.97
C ALA A 212 -8.08 -15.68 1.58
N ALA A 213 -7.10 -15.75 0.68
CA ALA A 213 -7.26 -15.25 -0.68
C ALA A 213 -8.39 -16.01 -1.41
N LYS A 214 -9.18 -15.27 -2.20
CA LYS A 214 -10.31 -15.84 -2.96
C LYS A 214 -9.90 -16.42 -4.32
N ASP A 215 -8.69 -16.11 -4.77
CA ASP A 215 -8.11 -16.57 -6.01
C ASP A 215 -6.59 -16.78 -5.85
N ASP A 216 -5.93 -17.26 -6.90
CA ASP A 216 -4.48 -17.49 -6.92
C ASP A 216 -3.66 -16.24 -7.25
N TYR A 217 -4.26 -15.04 -7.20
CA TYR A 217 -3.59 -13.79 -7.52
C TYR A 217 -3.22 -12.99 -6.27
N LEU A 218 -2.10 -12.31 -6.37
CA LEU A 218 -1.67 -11.26 -5.46
C LEU A 218 -1.91 -9.93 -6.15
N TYR A 219 -2.39 -8.94 -5.40
CA TYR A 219 -2.77 -7.62 -5.91
C TYR A 219 -1.94 -6.54 -5.24
N ILE A 220 -1.43 -5.60 -6.03
CA ILE A 220 -0.76 -4.39 -5.53
C ILE A 220 -1.49 -3.15 -6.02
N TYR A 221 -1.68 -2.22 -5.09
CA TYR A 221 -2.18 -0.88 -5.36
C TYR A 221 -1.03 0.11 -5.37
N SER A 222 -1.11 1.10 -6.25
CA SER A 222 -0.19 2.23 -6.34
C SER A 222 -0.99 3.48 -6.71
N PRO A 223 -0.78 4.62 -6.06
CA PRO A 223 -1.17 5.89 -6.68
C PRO A 223 -0.44 6.05 -8.01
N GLU A 224 -1.07 6.69 -8.99
CA GLU A 224 -0.37 7.19 -10.18
C GLU A 224 0.46 8.39 -9.74
N GLY A 225 1.80 8.28 -9.76
CA GLY A 225 2.67 9.30 -9.17
C GLY A 225 2.45 10.71 -9.72
N SER A 226 2.06 10.80 -11.01
CA SER A 226 1.75 12.08 -11.66
C SER A 226 0.39 12.65 -11.24
N HIS A 227 -0.53 11.82 -10.76
CA HIS A 227 -1.89 12.19 -10.40
C HIS A 227 -2.37 11.26 -9.28
N ALA A 228 -1.93 11.46 -8.04
CA ALA A 228 -2.07 10.49 -6.95
C ALA A 228 -3.53 10.13 -6.63
N HIS A 229 -4.48 11.01 -6.96
CA HIS A 229 -5.91 10.75 -6.84
C HIS A 229 -6.42 9.63 -7.77
N LYS A 230 -5.64 9.24 -8.80
CA LYS A 230 -5.95 8.13 -9.69
C LYS A 230 -5.22 6.87 -9.23
N LEU A 231 -5.98 5.84 -8.89
CA LEU A 231 -5.45 4.62 -8.31
C LEU A 231 -5.15 3.57 -9.38
N LEU A 232 -3.91 3.09 -9.41
CA LEU A 232 -3.45 1.98 -10.25
C LEU A 232 -3.61 0.65 -9.50
N LEU A 233 -3.78 -0.42 -10.28
CA LEU A 233 -3.82 -1.79 -9.79
C LEU A 233 -3.04 -2.71 -10.71
N ALA A 234 -2.24 -3.59 -10.13
CA ALA A 234 -1.63 -4.70 -10.82
C ALA A 234 -1.86 -6.01 -10.04
N ARG A 235 -1.83 -7.13 -10.76
CA ARG A 235 -1.91 -8.45 -10.18
C ARG A 235 -0.88 -9.40 -10.76
N VAL A 236 -0.62 -10.48 -10.04
CA VAL A 236 0.27 -11.56 -10.50
C VAL A 236 -0.19 -12.86 -9.87
N HIS A 237 -0.02 -13.98 -10.58
CA HIS A 237 -0.20 -15.28 -9.96
C HIS A 237 0.77 -15.43 -8.77
N LYS A 238 0.33 -15.99 -7.64
CA LYS A 238 1.11 -16.00 -6.40
C LYS A 238 2.52 -16.61 -6.54
N ASP A 239 2.65 -17.65 -7.37
CA ASP A 239 3.94 -18.31 -7.67
C ASP A 239 4.89 -17.49 -8.56
N LYS A 240 4.48 -16.30 -9.00
CA LYS A 240 5.19 -15.47 -9.98
C LYS A 240 5.48 -14.05 -9.50
N LEU A 241 5.23 -13.71 -8.23
CA LEU A 241 5.46 -12.37 -7.67
C LEU A 241 6.85 -11.82 -8.02
N SER A 242 7.87 -12.67 -7.91
CA SER A 242 9.28 -12.32 -8.19
C SER A 242 9.60 -12.02 -9.65
N ILE A 243 8.69 -12.24 -10.61
CA ILE A 243 8.97 -12.09 -12.05
C ILE A 243 8.15 -10.92 -12.58
N ARG A 244 8.78 -9.77 -12.81
CA ARG A 244 8.07 -8.54 -13.21
C ARG A 244 7.26 -8.69 -14.49
N ASN A 245 7.79 -9.40 -15.48
CA ASN A 245 7.10 -9.61 -16.76
C ASN A 245 5.86 -10.52 -16.65
N ALA A 246 5.61 -11.15 -15.49
CA ALA A 246 4.41 -11.95 -15.24
C ALA A 246 3.25 -11.13 -14.65
N TRP A 247 3.47 -9.85 -14.34
CA TRP A 247 2.44 -8.98 -13.80
C TRP A 247 1.48 -8.51 -14.89
N GLU A 248 0.22 -8.40 -14.52
CA GLU A 248 -0.86 -7.84 -15.33
C GLU A 248 -1.36 -6.55 -14.69
N TYR A 249 -1.74 -5.58 -15.53
CA TYR A 249 -2.18 -4.25 -15.12
C TYR A 249 -3.66 -4.08 -15.43
N PHE A 250 -4.38 -3.48 -14.50
CA PHE A 250 -5.78 -3.14 -14.72
C PHE A 250 -5.89 -2.07 -15.82
N VAL A 251 -6.85 -2.24 -16.74
CA VAL A 251 -7.13 -1.27 -17.82
C VAL A 251 -8.42 -0.52 -17.54
N LYS A 252 -9.53 -1.25 -17.42
CA LYS A 252 -10.88 -0.70 -17.26
C LYS A 252 -11.84 -1.80 -16.83
N TYR A 253 -13.05 -1.42 -16.48
CA TYR A 253 -14.19 -2.33 -16.47
C TYR A 253 -14.84 -2.38 -17.85
N GLU A 254 -15.18 -3.58 -18.31
CA GLU A 254 -15.99 -3.80 -19.50
C GLU A 254 -17.10 -4.78 -19.13
N ASN A 255 -18.36 -4.36 -19.26
CA ASN A 255 -19.53 -5.14 -18.81
C ASN A 255 -19.39 -5.64 -17.35
N HIS A 256 -18.96 -4.76 -16.44
CA HIS A 256 -18.72 -5.04 -15.02
C HIS A 256 -17.58 -6.05 -14.73
N CYS A 257 -16.84 -6.49 -15.74
CA CYS A 257 -15.68 -7.37 -15.57
C CYS A 257 -14.38 -6.58 -15.71
N PRO A 258 -13.34 -6.84 -14.90
CA PRO A 258 -12.07 -6.16 -15.04
C PRO A 258 -11.31 -6.66 -16.27
N VAL A 259 -10.80 -5.74 -17.08
CA VAL A 259 -9.90 -6.00 -18.21
C VAL A 259 -8.46 -5.84 -17.74
N TRP A 260 -7.63 -6.82 -18.03
CA TRP A 260 -6.22 -6.89 -17.67
C TRP A 260 -5.34 -6.94 -18.91
N THR A 261 -4.14 -6.37 -18.83
CA THR A 261 -3.14 -6.35 -19.90
C THR A 261 -1.76 -6.64 -19.33
N SER A 262 -0.88 -7.25 -20.11
CA SER A 262 0.56 -7.34 -19.76
C SER A 262 1.34 -6.10 -20.20
N ASN A 263 0.73 -5.18 -20.96
CA ASN A 263 1.35 -3.95 -21.43
C ASN A 263 1.04 -2.79 -20.47
N ILE A 264 2.00 -2.43 -19.61
CA ILE A 264 1.82 -1.35 -18.62
C ILE A 264 1.51 0.04 -19.23
N HIS A 265 1.79 0.27 -20.51
CA HIS A 265 1.38 1.51 -21.20
C HIS A 265 -0.13 1.62 -21.37
N GLU A 266 -0.87 0.50 -21.29
CA GLU A 266 -2.32 0.44 -21.38
C GLU A 266 -2.99 0.48 -19.99
N ARG A 267 -2.21 0.63 -18.90
CA ARG A 267 -2.77 0.72 -17.55
C ARG A 267 -3.83 1.82 -17.48
N GLY A 268 -4.91 1.54 -16.77
CA GLY A 268 -5.90 2.54 -16.39
C GLY A 268 -6.05 2.63 -14.89
N TYR A 269 -7.17 3.21 -14.47
CA TYR A 269 -7.41 3.56 -13.08
C TYR A 269 -8.58 2.76 -12.53
N VAL A 270 -8.32 1.99 -11.48
CA VAL A 270 -9.31 1.12 -10.84
C VAL A 270 -10.30 1.91 -9.97
N HIS A 271 -9.86 3.08 -9.50
CA HIS A 271 -10.64 4.02 -8.71
C HIS A 271 -10.06 5.43 -8.88
N ILE A 272 -10.91 6.44 -8.70
CA ILE A 272 -10.55 7.86 -8.77
C ILE A 272 -11.06 8.51 -7.49
N PHE A 273 -10.12 8.93 -6.64
CA PHE A 273 -10.38 9.72 -5.44
C PHE A 273 -10.59 11.20 -5.80
N PRO A 274 -11.10 12.03 -4.87
CA PRO A 274 -11.10 13.47 -5.05
C PRO A 274 -9.68 14.01 -5.31
N GLU A 275 -9.55 14.81 -6.37
CA GLU A 275 -8.30 15.54 -6.67
C GLU A 275 -8.07 16.68 -5.68
N LYS A 276 -9.15 17.22 -5.13
CA LYS A 276 -9.19 18.36 -4.21
C LYS A 276 -10.14 18.14 -3.05
N SER A 277 -9.94 18.90 -1.99
CA SER A 277 -10.92 19.09 -0.91
C SER A 277 -12.11 19.94 -1.33
N GLY A 278 -13.14 19.98 -0.47
CA GLY A 278 -14.31 20.83 -0.66
C GLY A 278 -14.01 22.34 -0.61
N ASP A 279 -12.84 22.73 -0.10
CA ASP A 279 -12.33 24.11 -0.10
C ASP A 279 -11.25 24.38 -1.19
N ASP A 280 -11.24 23.57 -2.25
CA ASP A 280 -10.45 23.73 -3.49
C ASP A 280 -8.92 23.59 -3.34
N ASN A 281 -8.44 22.95 -2.27
CA ASN A 281 -7.02 22.66 -2.06
C ASN A 281 -6.64 21.30 -2.65
N TYR A 282 -5.49 21.21 -3.33
CA TYR A 282 -5.02 19.98 -3.97
C TYR A 282 -4.40 19.00 -2.96
N PHE A 283 -4.64 17.71 -3.20
CA PHE A 283 -3.81 16.65 -2.60
C PHE A 283 -2.49 16.51 -3.37
N GLY A 284 -1.39 16.27 -2.66
CA GLY A 284 -0.06 16.14 -3.25
C GLY A 284 0.28 14.71 -3.67
N TRP A 285 1.46 14.52 -4.27
CA TRP A 285 1.92 13.23 -4.79
C TRP A 285 1.92 12.11 -3.76
N TYR A 286 2.34 12.42 -2.55
CA TYR A 286 2.42 11.48 -1.43
C TYR A 286 1.06 11.28 -0.75
N SER A 287 0.09 10.84 -1.54
CA SER A 287 -1.28 10.66 -1.11
C SER A 287 -1.82 9.35 -1.64
N TRP A 288 -2.93 8.91 -1.05
CA TRP A 288 -3.79 7.90 -1.64
C TRP A 288 -3.16 6.51 -1.80
N LEU A 289 -2.11 6.16 -1.06
CA LEU A 289 -1.62 4.78 -0.98
C LEU A 289 -2.55 3.96 -0.06
N PRO A 290 -3.44 3.12 -0.61
CA PRO A 290 -4.48 2.49 0.21
C PRO A 290 -3.91 1.35 1.06
N SER A 291 -4.62 1.02 2.12
CA SER A 291 -4.53 -0.27 2.80
C SER A 291 -5.81 -1.05 2.55
N VAL A 292 -5.67 -2.24 1.97
CA VAL A 292 -6.81 -3.11 1.64
C VAL A 292 -6.65 -4.43 2.37
N VAL A 293 -7.65 -4.79 3.17
CA VAL A 293 -7.67 -6.06 3.92
C VAL A 293 -8.96 -6.83 3.65
N TRP A 294 -8.85 -8.15 3.57
CA TRP A 294 -9.98 -9.04 3.57
C TRP A 294 -10.60 -9.12 4.97
N ASN A 295 -11.86 -8.73 5.09
CA ASN A 295 -12.64 -8.86 6.31
C ASN A 295 -13.53 -10.10 6.21
N GLN A 296 -13.05 -11.21 6.79
CA GLN A 296 -13.73 -12.51 6.75
C GLN A 296 -15.13 -12.48 7.36
N GLY A 297 -15.33 -11.71 8.45
CA GLY A 297 -16.61 -11.65 9.15
C GLY A 297 -17.71 -10.96 8.33
N LEU A 298 -17.35 -9.96 7.53
CA LEU A 298 -18.27 -9.29 6.61
C LEU A 298 -18.32 -9.93 5.22
N GLY A 299 -17.33 -10.74 4.85
CA GLY A 299 -17.22 -11.26 3.50
C GLY A 299 -16.86 -10.19 2.46
N LEU A 300 -16.18 -9.12 2.87
CA LEU A 300 -15.84 -7.96 2.03
C LEU A 300 -14.36 -7.60 2.15
N TYR A 301 -13.81 -7.02 1.08
CA TYR A 301 -12.57 -6.26 1.16
C TYR A 301 -12.88 -4.87 1.68
N ILE A 302 -12.13 -4.43 2.67
CA ILE A 302 -12.21 -3.07 3.23
C ILE A 302 -10.94 -2.33 2.84
N MET A 303 -11.12 -1.19 2.20
CA MET A 303 -10.07 -0.23 1.90
C MET A 303 -10.16 0.93 2.89
N VAL A 304 -9.04 1.31 3.49
CA VAL A 304 -8.85 2.63 4.08
C VAL A 304 -7.81 3.40 3.28
N ASN A 305 -8.04 4.69 3.09
CA ASN A 305 -7.08 5.55 2.40
C ASN A 305 -7.19 7.00 2.87
N GLY A 306 -6.14 7.78 2.62
CA GLY A 306 -6.10 9.20 2.97
C GLY A 306 -5.16 9.99 2.06
N GLY A 307 -5.55 11.22 1.77
CA GLY A 307 -4.79 12.18 0.98
C GLY A 307 -4.08 13.19 1.88
N THR A 308 -2.81 13.47 1.58
CA THR A 308 -2.05 14.54 2.21
C THR A 308 -2.01 15.74 1.26
N TYR A 309 -2.28 16.93 1.78
CA TYR A 309 -2.33 18.14 0.96
C TYR A 309 -0.97 18.51 0.37
N ALA A 310 -0.99 19.02 -0.85
CA ALA A 310 0.19 19.54 -1.54
C ALA A 310 0.77 20.73 -0.77
N GLY A 311 2.10 20.86 -0.79
CA GLY A 311 2.95 21.91 -0.22
C GLY A 311 2.35 22.95 0.74
N HIS A 312 2.78 24.20 0.56
CA HIS A 312 2.37 25.30 1.42
C HIS A 312 1.16 26.04 0.86
N GLU A 313 1.11 26.20 -0.46
CA GLU A 313 0.02 26.89 -1.14
C GLU A 313 -1.09 25.93 -1.59
N MET A 314 -0.88 24.62 -1.44
CA MET A 314 -1.84 23.55 -1.78
C MET A 314 -2.31 23.60 -3.24
N THR A 315 -1.41 23.99 -4.14
CA THR A 315 -1.66 24.09 -5.58
C THR A 315 -1.25 22.81 -6.32
N ALA A 316 -1.60 22.74 -7.61
CA ALA A 316 -1.14 21.70 -8.52
C ALA A 316 0.22 22.00 -9.18
N SER A 317 0.94 23.05 -8.75
CA SER A 317 2.30 23.27 -9.27
C SER A 317 3.21 22.10 -8.90
N ASP A 318 4.20 21.76 -9.74
CA ASP A 318 5.16 20.69 -9.41
C ASP A 318 5.90 20.98 -8.09
N GLU A 319 6.17 22.24 -7.77
CA GLU A 319 6.80 22.65 -6.51
C GLU A 319 5.95 22.27 -5.29
N ASP A 320 4.67 22.67 -5.26
CA ASP A 320 3.77 22.25 -4.17
C ASP A 320 3.51 20.74 -4.19
N TYR A 321 3.41 20.18 -5.39
CA TYR A 321 2.99 18.80 -5.57
C TYR A 321 4.09 17.79 -5.30
N TYR A 322 5.39 18.09 -5.43
CA TYR A 322 6.50 17.14 -5.21
C TYR A 322 7.54 17.59 -4.18
N ASP A 323 7.88 18.88 -4.15
CA ASP A 323 9.12 19.38 -3.54
C ASP A 323 8.89 20.08 -2.20
N SER A 324 7.76 20.78 -2.07
CA SER A 324 7.39 21.53 -0.88
C SER A 324 6.92 20.63 0.26
N TRP A 325 7.06 21.15 1.48
CA TRP A 325 6.67 20.43 2.68
C TRP A 325 5.15 20.19 2.72
N MET A 326 4.78 18.92 2.70
CA MET A 326 3.42 18.46 2.89
C MET A 326 3.07 18.46 4.39
N HIS A 327 1.79 18.44 4.77
CA HIS A 327 1.27 18.59 6.15
C HIS A 327 1.04 20.03 6.65
N THR A 328 0.84 21.00 5.76
CA THR A 328 0.33 22.34 6.12
C THR A 328 -1.01 22.26 6.88
N ARG A 329 -1.77 21.18 6.66
CA ARG A 329 -2.95 20.78 7.43
C ARG A 329 -3.04 19.25 7.51
N THR A 330 -3.94 18.76 8.34
CA THR A 330 -4.21 17.31 8.46
C THR A 330 -4.75 16.74 7.14
N GLY A 331 -4.51 15.46 6.90
CA GLY A 331 -4.97 14.77 5.71
C GLY A 331 -6.46 14.41 5.72
N SER A 332 -6.91 13.80 4.62
CA SER A 332 -8.22 13.17 4.49
C SER A 332 -8.23 11.74 5.02
N LEU A 333 -9.43 11.20 5.26
CA LEU A 333 -9.65 9.80 5.59
C LEU A 333 -10.92 9.30 4.90
N GLY A 334 -10.83 8.18 4.21
CA GLY A 334 -11.98 7.51 3.63
C GLY A 334 -11.95 6.00 3.82
N PHE A 335 -13.12 5.40 3.72
CA PHE A 335 -13.32 3.96 3.73
C PHE A 335 -14.23 3.52 2.60
N TRP A 336 -13.82 2.43 1.94
CA TRP A 336 -14.55 1.79 0.86
C TRP A 336 -14.66 0.29 1.10
N HIS A 337 -15.70 -0.32 0.55
CA HIS A 337 -15.84 -1.77 0.53
C HIS A 337 -15.95 -2.30 -0.91
N SER A 338 -15.58 -3.56 -1.10
CA SER A 338 -15.82 -4.30 -2.35
C SER A 338 -15.93 -5.79 -2.10
N GLU A 339 -16.62 -6.51 -2.99
CA GLU A 339 -16.68 -7.98 -2.98
C GLU A 339 -15.39 -8.62 -3.51
N ASN A 340 -14.64 -7.87 -4.33
CA ASN A 340 -13.43 -8.32 -5.01
C ASN A 340 -12.22 -7.48 -4.59
N PRO A 341 -10.99 -8.05 -4.65
CA PRO A 341 -9.77 -7.32 -4.32
C PRO A 341 -9.45 -6.20 -5.31
N TYR A 342 -10.16 -6.15 -6.44
CA TYR A 342 -9.99 -5.17 -7.51
C TYR A 342 -11.13 -4.16 -7.63
N GLY A 343 -12.18 -4.24 -6.80
CA GLY A 343 -13.36 -3.38 -6.93
C GLY A 343 -14.53 -4.03 -7.70
N PRO A 344 -15.56 -3.25 -8.11
CA PRO A 344 -15.67 -1.81 -7.91
C PRO A 344 -15.74 -1.44 -6.42
N TRP A 345 -15.20 -0.27 -6.09
CA TRP A 345 -15.12 0.24 -4.72
C TRP A 345 -16.33 1.12 -4.40
N HIS A 346 -16.95 0.88 -3.26
CA HIS A 346 -18.12 1.61 -2.76
C HIS A 346 -17.74 2.38 -1.50
N GLU A 347 -17.81 3.70 -1.55
CA GLU A 347 -17.53 4.57 -0.41
C GLU A 347 -18.65 4.44 0.63
N PHE A 348 -18.27 4.31 1.89
CA PHE A 348 -19.22 4.36 3.01
C PHE A 348 -18.84 5.38 4.08
N TYR A 349 -17.66 5.99 3.97
CA TYR A 349 -17.24 7.11 4.81
C TYR A 349 -16.16 7.91 4.09
N TYR A 350 -16.25 9.24 4.12
CA TYR A 350 -15.19 10.12 3.67
C TYR A 350 -15.21 11.46 4.42
N THR A 351 -14.03 11.96 4.75
CA THR A 351 -13.79 13.34 5.16
C THR A 351 -12.49 13.83 4.55
N ASP A 352 -12.46 15.04 4.03
CA ASP A 352 -11.23 15.66 3.51
C ASP A 352 -10.33 16.25 4.61
N TYR A 353 -10.81 16.26 5.86
CA TYR A 353 -10.10 16.77 7.02
C TYR A 353 -10.31 15.85 8.22
N TRP A 354 -9.26 15.13 8.61
CA TRP A 354 -9.33 14.15 9.68
C TRP A 354 -8.35 14.45 10.81
N THR A 355 -8.87 14.76 12.00
CA THR A 355 -8.11 14.80 13.26
C THR A 355 -8.66 13.75 14.24
N VAL A 356 -7.85 13.35 15.21
CA VAL A 356 -8.20 12.27 16.14
C VAL A 356 -8.65 12.86 17.47
N ASP A 357 -7.73 13.29 18.31
CA ASP A 357 -7.98 13.75 19.68
C ASP A 357 -7.43 15.15 19.96
N ASP A 358 -6.67 15.73 19.03
CA ASP A 358 -6.16 17.09 19.12
C ASP A 358 -6.37 17.84 17.78
N PRO A 359 -6.86 19.09 17.79
CA PRO A 359 -7.03 19.87 16.55
C PRO A 359 -5.72 20.14 15.81
N GLY A 360 -4.57 20.01 16.46
CA GLY A 360 -3.24 20.11 15.87
C GLY A 360 -2.70 18.81 15.26
N ASN A 361 -3.44 17.70 15.32
CA ASN A 361 -3.06 16.47 14.60
C ASN A 361 -2.86 16.78 13.11
N LEU A 362 -1.84 16.16 12.51
CA LEU A 362 -1.52 16.22 11.09
C LEU A 362 -1.43 14.78 10.57
N THR A 363 -2.58 14.12 10.47
CA THR A 363 -2.69 12.69 10.19
C THR A 363 -2.47 12.34 8.71
N TYR A 364 -1.93 11.15 8.45
CA TYR A 364 -1.70 10.63 7.12
C TYR A 364 -1.45 9.11 7.14
N GLN A 365 -1.44 8.51 5.94
CA GLN A 365 -1.13 7.08 5.68
C GLN A 365 -1.88 6.11 6.60
N PRO A 366 -3.23 6.14 6.61
CA PRO A 366 -4.00 5.19 7.41
C PRO A 366 -3.81 3.75 6.90
N LYS A 367 -3.70 2.81 7.83
CA LYS A 367 -3.55 1.37 7.57
C LYS A 367 -4.54 0.56 8.39
N LEU A 368 -5.00 -0.58 7.87
CA LEU A 368 -5.78 -1.56 8.63
C LEU A 368 -4.90 -2.74 9.00
N SER A 369 -5.02 -3.21 10.24
CA SER A 369 -4.39 -4.48 10.63
C SER A 369 -5.14 -5.64 9.95
N PRO A 370 -4.44 -6.53 9.20
CA PRO A 370 -5.06 -7.73 8.63
C PRO A 370 -5.33 -8.83 9.67
N LYS A 371 -4.76 -8.71 10.88
CA LYS A 371 -4.92 -9.68 11.96
C LYS A 371 -5.96 -9.25 12.99
N TRP A 372 -5.98 -7.97 13.36
CA TRP A 372 -6.85 -7.45 14.41
C TRP A 372 -8.21 -7.06 13.85
N ILE A 373 -8.96 -8.08 13.45
CA ILE A 373 -10.34 -8.02 12.97
C ILE A 373 -11.16 -8.97 13.84
N SER A 374 -12.28 -8.49 14.38
CA SER A 374 -13.24 -9.30 15.15
C SER A 374 -13.85 -10.43 14.31
N GLY A 375 -14.36 -11.47 14.96
CA GLY A 375 -14.92 -12.64 14.27
C GLY A 375 -16.14 -12.32 13.40
N ASP A 376 -16.96 -11.34 13.80
CA ASP A 376 -18.09 -10.83 13.00
C ASP A 376 -17.68 -9.74 12.00
N GLY A 377 -16.41 -9.33 12.02
CA GLY A 377 -15.84 -8.35 11.11
C GLY A 377 -16.21 -6.90 11.41
N LYS A 378 -17.04 -6.62 12.42
CA LYS A 378 -17.51 -5.25 12.68
C LYS A 378 -16.45 -4.40 13.34
N GLU A 379 -15.66 -4.96 14.25
CA GLU A 379 -14.53 -4.26 14.86
C GLU A 379 -13.21 -4.55 14.15
N MET A 380 -12.42 -3.50 13.92
CA MET A 380 -11.08 -3.55 13.32
C MET A 380 -10.14 -2.58 14.04
N VAL A 381 -8.84 -2.64 13.72
CA VAL A 381 -7.85 -1.66 14.20
C VAL A 381 -7.35 -0.78 13.07
N LEU A 382 -7.53 0.53 13.23
CA LEU A 382 -6.97 1.58 12.37
C LEU A 382 -5.63 2.04 12.94
N ILE A 383 -4.61 2.08 12.08
CA ILE A 383 -3.25 2.54 12.37
C ILE A 383 -3.01 3.80 11.53
N TRP A 384 -2.26 4.78 12.03
CA TRP A 384 -1.92 5.98 11.25
C TRP A 384 -0.62 6.63 11.70
N SER A 385 -0.13 7.53 10.84
CA SER A 385 1.00 8.41 11.12
C SER A 385 0.50 9.84 11.36
N ASP A 386 1.24 10.61 12.17
CA ASP A 386 0.83 11.96 12.55
C ASP A 386 2.04 12.89 12.70
N ALA A 387 2.09 13.93 11.87
CA ALA A 387 3.18 14.90 11.80
C ALA A 387 3.00 16.07 12.79
N MET A 388 2.11 15.93 13.78
CA MET A 388 1.73 16.97 14.76
C MET A 388 2.93 17.77 15.27
N LYS A 389 2.77 19.09 15.25
CA LYS A 389 3.78 20.07 15.64
C LYS A 389 3.87 20.19 17.16
N ASP A 390 5.08 20.42 17.66
CA ASP A 390 5.27 20.85 19.04
C ASP A 390 4.90 22.33 19.24
N LYS A 391 4.97 22.79 20.50
CA LYS A 391 4.70 24.19 20.86
C LYS A 391 5.60 25.23 20.18
N ASN A 392 6.73 24.80 19.61
CA ASN A 392 7.67 25.65 18.87
C ASN A 392 7.42 25.59 17.35
N GLY A 393 6.39 24.87 16.90
CA GLY A 393 6.04 24.71 15.49
C GLY A 393 6.81 23.62 14.76
N ARG A 394 7.63 22.80 15.44
CA ARG A 394 8.40 21.72 14.79
C ARG A 394 7.51 20.51 14.55
N SER A 395 7.29 20.17 13.27
CA SER A 395 6.51 19.00 12.85
C SER A 395 7.23 17.68 13.14
N HIS A 396 6.51 16.56 13.01
CA HIS A 396 7.05 15.21 13.21
C HIS A 396 7.62 15.02 14.64
N THR A 397 6.91 15.52 15.65
CA THR A 397 7.36 15.48 17.04
C THR A 397 6.35 14.84 17.99
N ILE A 398 5.15 15.41 18.14
CA ILE A 398 4.25 15.03 19.23
C ILE A 398 3.67 13.64 19.00
N ASN A 399 3.11 13.36 17.83
CA ASN A 399 2.47 12.07 17.51
C ASN A 399 3.18 11.31 16.38
N TYR A 400 4.45 11.64 16.14
CA TYR A 400 5.27 10.99 15.12
C TYR A 400 5.77 9.63 15.61
N ARG A 401 4.86 8.67 15.71
CA ARG A 401 5.00 7.39 16.39
C ARG A 401 3.98 6.40 15.80
N TRP A 402 4.02 5.16 16.25
CA TRP A 402 2.92 4.23 15.99
C TRP A 402 1.69 4.71 16.76
N ASN A 403 0.61 5.02 16.04
CA ASN A 403 -0.69 5.34 16.61
C ASN A 403 -1.72 4.33 16.10
N HIS A 404 -2.55 3.80 16.99
CA HIS A 404 -3.71 3.02 16.57
C HIS A 404 -4.92 3.27 17.46
N MET A 405 -6.10 2.88 16.97
CA MET A 405 -7.33 2.79 17.75
C MET A 405 -8.26 1.74 17.14
N ARG A 406 -9.22 1.28 17.93
CA ARG A 406 -10.32 0.44 17.45
C ARG A 406 -11.31 1.28 16.64
N ILE A 407 -11.89 0.66 15.62
CA ILE A 407 -12.99 1.19 14.84
C ILE A 407 -14.11 0.15 14.77
N THR A 408 -15.36 0.61 14.68
CA THR A 408 -16.51 -0.24 14.36
C THR A 408 -17.12 0.17 13.04
N LEU A 409 -17.29 -0.77 12.13
CA LEU A 409 -18.02 -0.60 10.87
C LEU A 409 -19.52 -0.73 11.16
N LEU A 410 -20.27 0.34 10.90
CA LEU A 410 -21.73 0.37 11.04
C LEU A 410 -22.36 -0.30 9.83
N CYS A 411 -23.31 -1.21 10.01
CA CYS A 411 -23.95 -1.95 8.93
C CYS A 411 -25.46 -1.65 8.85
N ASN A 412 -26.08 -1.87 7.69
CA ASN A 412 -27.51 -1.61 7.42
C ASN A 412 -28.55 -2.31 8.35
N ARG A 413 -28.13 -3.16 9.30
CA ARG A 413 -29.00 -3.83 10.29
C ARG A 413 -28.45 -3.72 11.73
N ASP A 414 -27.97 -2.54 12.11
CA ASP A 414 -27.67 -2.20 13.52
C ASP A 414 -28.84 -1.49 14.21
#